data_AF-A0A529GN64-F1
#
_entry.id   AF-A0A529GN64-F1
#
_cell.length_a   1.000
_cell.length_b   1.000
_cell.length_c   1.000
_cell.angle_alpha   90.00
_cell.angle_beta   90.00
_cell.angle_gamma   90.00
#
_symmetry.space_group_name_H-M   'P 1'
#
loop_
_entity.id
_entity.type
_entity.pdbx_description
1 polymer ?
#
loop_
_entity_poly.entity_id
_entity_poly.type
_entity_poly.pdbx_seq_one_letter_code
_entity_poly.pdbx_strand_id
1 'polypeptide(L)' 'MAKAETIRKRAPLKTRRPPVGASPGTLIADPAARRSELRLTLISPEKFKTIENASIDDLT' A
#
# COMPACT_ATOMS: atom_id res chain seq x y z
N MET A 1 -6.69 6.63 -47.66
CA MET A 1 -5.58 6.50 -46.68
C MET A 1 -6.19 6.46 -45.29
N ALA A 2 -6.15 5.30 -44.62
CA ALA A 2 -6.89 5.00 -43.39
C ALA A 2 -6.19 5.59 -42.13
N LYS A 3 -6.98 6.17 -41.21
CA LYS A 3 -6.52 6.63 -39.90
C LYS A 3 -6.32 5.42 -38.99
N ALA A 4 -5.09 5.26 -38.48
CA ALA A 4 -4.77 4.23 -37.50
C ALA A 4 -5.36 4.61 -36.13
N GLU A 5 -6.46 3.97 -35.75
CA GLU A 5 -6.94 3.99 -34.37
C GLU A 5 -5.92 3.26 -33.49
N THR A 6 -5.24 4.01 -32.64
CA THR A 6 -4.38 3.46 -31.60
C THR A 6 -5.26 2.88 -30.51
N ILE A 7 -5.65 1.62 -30.68
CA ILE A 7 -6.27 0.81 -29.63
C ILE A 7 -5.22 0.68 -28.52
N ARG A 8 -5.31 1.54 -27.50
CA ARG A 8 -4.56 1.40 -26.25
C ARG A 8 -5.04 0.11 -25.57
N LYS A 9 -4.39 -1.01 -25.89
CA LYS A 9 -4.57 -2.27 -25.16
C LYS A 9 -4.24 -1.99 -23.70
N ARG A 10 -5.27 -1.96 -22.84
CA ARG A 10 -5.08 -1.94 -21.39
C ARG A 10 -4.22 -3.14 -21.03
N ALA A 11 -3.11 -2.90 -20.32
CA ALA A 11 -2.30 -3.97 -19.79
C ALA A 11 -3.21 -4.91 -18.98
N PRO A 12 -3.05 -6.24 -19.10
CA PRO A 12 -3.82 -7.15 -18.28
C PRO A 12 -3.55 -6.79 -16.82
N LEU A 13 -4.58 -6.33 -16.10
CA LEU A 13 -4.54 -6.36 -14.65
C LEU A 13 -4.23 -7.81 -14.31
N LYS A 14 -3.06 -8.09 -13.72
CA LYS A 14 -2.80 -9.37 -13.09
C LYS A 14 -3.94 -9.55 -12.09
N THR A 15 -4.95 -10.32 -12.48
CA THR A 15 -6.01 -10.74 -11.58
C THR A 15 -5.30 -11.48 -10.47
N ARG A 16 -5.24 -10.83 -9.29
CA ARG A 16 -4.51 -11.28 -8.12
C ARG A 16 -5.07 -12.65 -7.77
N ARG A 17 -4.36 -13.71 -8.12
CA ARG A 17 -4.68 -15.04 -7.62
C ARG A 17 -4.43 -14.98 -6.11
N PRO A 18 -5.40 -15.32 -5.26
CA PRO A 18 -5.11 -15.52 -3.85
C PRO A 18 -3.99 -16.57 -3.76
N PRO A 19 -2.96 -16.35 -2.92
CA PRO A 19 -1.88 -17.30 -2.74
C PRO A 19 -2.48 -18.64 -2.33
N VAL A 20 -2.19 -19.66 -3.14
CA VAL A 20 -2.65 -21.03 -2.90
C VAL A 20 -2.02 -21.50 -1.60
N GLY A 21 -2.85 -21.93 -0.64
CA GLY A 21 -2.39 -22.44 0.66
C GLY A 21 -2.44 -21.46 1.83
N ALA A 22 -2.93 -20.22 1.64
CA ALA A 22 -3.22 -19.34 2.77
C ALA A 22 -4.41 -19.85 3.58
N SER A 23 -4.31 -19.84 4.92
CA SER A 23 -5.40 -20.27 5.80
C SER A 23 -6.54 -19.23 5.81
N PRO A 24 -7.77 -19.64 6.16
CA PRO A 24 -8.83 -18.67 6.44
C PRO A 24 -8.35 -17.60 7.44
N GLY A 25 -8.60 -16.32 7.14
CA GLY A 25 -8.15 -15.18 7.95
C GLY A 25 -6.78 -14.60 7.60
N THR A 26 -6.01 -15.19 6.68
CA THR A 26 -4.74 -14.60 6.25
C THR A 26 -4.95 -13.29 5.51
N LEU A 27 -4.37 -12.20 6.04
CA LEU A 27 -4.33 -10.90 5.36
C LEU A 27 -3.20 -10.89 4.33
N ILE A 28 -3.53 -10.58 3.07
CA ILE A 28 -2.57 -10.59 1.96
C ILE A 28 -2.41 -9.17 1.41
N ALA A 29 -1.22 -8.61 1.58
CA ALA A 29 -0.90 -7.29 1.05
C ALA A 29 -0.80 -7.29 -0.49
N ASP A 30 -0.99 -6.12 -1.10
CA ASP A 30 -0.66 -5.93 -2.51
C ASP A 30 0.84 -5.75 -2.68
N PRO A 31 1.55 -6.64 -3.39
CA PRO A 31 2.97 -6.47 -3.62
C PRO A 31 3.29 -5.23 -4.48
N ALA A 32 2.31 -4.70 -5.23
CA ALA A 32 2.45 -3.48 -6.00
C ALA A 32 2.03 -2.22 -5.24
N ALA A 33 1.50 -2.35 -4.01
CA ALA A 33 1.21 -1.17 -3.20
C ALA A 33 2.50 -0.46 -2.80
N ARG A 34 2.43 0.87 -2.70
CA ARG A 34 3.51 1.65 -2.10
C ARG A 34 3.70 1.21 -0.64
N ARG A 35 4.94 1.28 -0.16
CA ARG A 35 5.24 1.05 1.25
C ARG A 35 4.42 2.00 2.11
N SER A 36 3.81 1.46 3.16
CA SER A 36 3.12 2.26 4.16
C SER A 36 4.16 3.05 4.96
N GLU A 37 4.01 4.37 4.99
CA GLU A 37 4.77 5.26 5.87
C GLU A 37 4.00 5.42 7.18
N LEU A 38 4.69 5.24 8.29
CA LEU A 38 4.14 5.44 9.63
C LEU A 38 4.66 6.76 10.18
N ARG A 39 3.74 7.59 10.67
CA ARG A 39 4.03 8.88 11.29
C ARG A 39 3.38 8.94 12.65
N LEU A 40 4.18 9.19 13.68
CA LEU A 40 3.72 9.27 15.06
C LEU A 40 3.66 10.73 15.49
N THR A 41 2.46 11.19 15.88
CA THR A 41 2.27 12.54 16.43
C THR A 41 1.97 12.44 17.91
N LEU A 42 2.90 12.89 18.74
CA LEU A 42 2.77 13.00 20.18
C LEU A 42 2.15 14.35 20.52
N ILE A 43 1.07 14.37 21.31
CA ILE A 43 0.33 15.58 21.66
C ILE A 43 0.18 15.65 23.17
N SER A 44 0.46 16.82 23.74
CA SER A 44 0.09 17.20 25.10
C SER A 44 -0.49 18.63 25.09
N PRO A 45 -1.13 19.11 26.17
CA PRO A 45 -1.80 20.41 26.17
C PRO A 45 -0.90 21.60 25.75
N GLU A 46 0.39 21.53 26.05
CA GLU A 46 1.35 22.63 25.85
C GLU A 46 2.27 22.43 24.63
N LYS A 47 2.34 21.21 24.07
CA LYS A 47 3.31 20.87 23.02
C LYS A 47 2.84 19.72 22.14
N PHE A 48 3.36 19.69 20.92
CA PHE A 48 3.25 18.53 20.05
C PHE A 48 4.61 18.23 19.41
N LYS A 49 4.81 16.96 19.04
CA LYS A 49 6.00 16.49 18.32
C LYS A 49 5.56 15.49 17.27
N THR A 50 6.08 15.64 16.05
CA THR A 50 5.96 14.63 15.00
C THR A 50 7.25 13.84 14.90
N ILE A 51 7.14 12.53 14.80
CA ILE A 51 8.21 11.61 14.43
C ILE A 51 7.84 11.02 13.07
N GLU A 52 8.63 11.34 12.05
CA GLU A 52 8.54 10.75 10.70
C GLU A 52 9.22 9.39 10.69
N ASN A 53 8.74 8.46 9.86
CA ASN A 53 9.26 7.08 9.75
C ASN A 53 9.24 6.30 11.07
N ALA A 54 8.17 6.44 11.85
CA ALA A 54 7.99 5.68 13.08
C ALA A 54 7.93 4.17 12.80
N SER A 55 8.40 3.36 13.75
CA SER A 55 8.20 1.90 13.77
C SER A 55 7.10 1.52 14.77
N ILE A 56 6.57 0.31 14.64
CA ILE A 56 5.73 -0.28 15.68
C ILE A 56 6.52 -0.44 16.98
N ASP A 57 7.83 -0.64 16.89
CA ASP A 57 8.73 -0.75 18.05
C ASP A 57 8.80 0.55 18.88
N ASP A 58 8.40 1.69 18.31
CA ASP A 58 8.37 2.97 19.04
C ASP A 58 7.16 3.11 20.00
N LEU A 59 6.23 2.14 20.00
CA LEU A 59 5.00 2.13 20.81
C LEU A 59 5.08 1.22 22.05
N THR A 60 6.16 0.46 22.22
CA THR A 60 6.34 -0.51 23.32
C THR A 60 7.25 0.01 24.41
#